data_AF-A0A7C4WYI7-F1
#
_entry.id   AF-A0A7C4WYI7-F1
#
_cell.length_a   1.000
_cell.length_b   1.000
_cell.length_c   1.000
_cell.angle_alpha   90.00
_cell.angle_beta   90.00
_cell.angle_gamma   90.00
#
_symmetry.space_group_name_H-M   'P 1'
#
loop_
_entity.id
_entity.type
_entity.pdbx_description
1 polymer ?
#
loop_
_entity_poly.entity_id
_entity_poly.type
_entity_poly.pdbx_seq_one_letter_code
_entity_poly.pdbx_strand_id
1 'polypeptide(L)' 'LLVLDATTGQNAIIQAKMFSETVQVSGIFLAKLDGTARGGIVIAIKDMLDIPVKFVGLGEKPEDIAEFDPDEFVEALFA' A
#
# COMPACT_ATOMS: atom_id res chain seq x y z
N LEU A 1 -12.19 -2.36 -1.99
CA LEU A 1 -10.81 -1.87 -2.16
C LEU A 1 -10.64 -0.64 -1.27
N LEU A 2 -9.62 -0.62 -0.41
CA LEU A 2 -9.33 0.50 0.47
C LEU A 2 -8.11 1.26 -0.06
N VAL A 3 -8.23 2.57 -0.26
CA VAL A 3 -7.13 3.43 -0.70
C VAL A 3 -6.42 4.02 0.52
N LEU A 4 -5.09 3.91 0.57
CA LEU A 4 -4.24 4.41 1.64
C LEU A 4 -3.10 5.25 1.08
N ASP A 5 -2.69 6.30 1.80
CA ASP A 5 -1.56 7.15 1.44
C ASP A 5 -0.27 6.59 2.07
N ALA A 6 0.68 6.14 1.24
CA ALA A 6 1.92 5.52 1.67
C ALA A 6 2.84 6.46 2.48
N THR A 7 2.70 7.78 2.30
CA THR A 7 3.52 8.79 3.00
C THR A 7 3.18 8.86 4.50
N THR A 8 1.99 8.41 4.88
CA THR A 8 1.46 8.55 6.24
C THR A 8 1.96 7.48 7.22
N GLY A 9 2.68 6.46 6.75
CA GLY A 9 3.35 5.47 7.61
C GLY A 9 2.38 4.72 8.53
N GLN A 10 2.62 4.83 9.84
CA GLN A 10 1.79 4.17 10.87
C GLN A 10 0.32 4.64 10.87
N ASN A 11 0.03 5.85 10.40
CA ASN A 11 -1.34 6.35 10.35
C ASN A 11 -2.19 5.57 9.34
N ALA A 12 -1.63 5.19 8.18
CA ALA A 12 -2.31 4.37 7.20
C ALA A 12 -2.62 2.96 7.73
N ILE A 13 -1.74 2.39 8.56
CA ILE A 13 -1.98 1.08 9.20
C ILE A 13 -3.17 1.17 10.16
N ILE A 14 -3.21 2.20 11.02
CA ILE A 14 -4.31 2.40 11.97
C ILE A 14 -5.62 2.62 11.21
N GLN A 15 -5.61 3.43 10.14
CA GLN A 15 -6.78 3.64 9.29
C GLN A 15 -7.27 2.32 8.67
N ALA A 16 -6.37 1.53 8.11
CA ALA A 16 -6.69 0.26 7.49
C ALA A 16 -7.26 -0.76 8.48
N LYS A 17 -6.75 -0.78 9.71
CA LYS A 17 -7.33 -1.56 10.81
C LYS A 17 -8.77 -1.13 11.12
N MET A 18 -9.00 0.16 11.36
CA MET A 18 -10.34 0.68 11.70
C MET A 18 -11.36 0.41 10.59
N PHE A 19 -10.96 0.56 9.32
CA PHE A 19 -11.83 0.21 8.20
C PHE A 19 -12.13 -1.28 8.15
N SER A 20 -11.13 -2.14 8.35
CA SER A 20 -11.31 -3.60 8.29
C SER A 20 -12.17 -4.15 9.41
N GLU A 21 -12.23 -3.46 10.56
CA GLU A 21 -13.15 -3.76 11.66
C GLU A 21 -14.59 -3.37 11.35
N THR A 22 -14.81 -2.40 10.46
CA THR A 22 -16.14 -1.85 10.15
C THR A 22 -16.74 -2.43 8.87
N VAL A 23 -15.90 -2.72 7.87
CA VAL A 23 -16.29 -3.19 6.54
C VAL A 23 -15.32 -4.23 6.03
N GLN A 24 -15.80 -5.17 5.21
CA GLN A 24 -14.95 -6.18 4.62
C GLN A 24 -14.05 -5.58 3.53
N VAL A 25 -12.76 -5.44 3.85
CA VAL A 25 -11.75 -4.94 2.91
C VAL A 25 -11.12 -6.12 2.15
N SER A 26 -11.37 -6.19 0.85
CA SER A 26 -10.88 -7.27 -0.03
C SER A 26 -9.51 -7.01 -0.68
N GLY A 27 -8.90 -5.86 -0.41
CA GLY A 27 -7.62 -5.47 -0.97
C GLY A 27 -7.33 -3.98 -0.80
N ILE A 28 -6.06 -3.63 -0.91
CA ILE A 28 -5.54 -2.27 -0.68
C ILE A 28 -4.98 -1.68 -1.98
N PHE A 29 -5.22 -0.38 -2.17
CA PHE A 29 -4.53 0.48 -3.12
C PHE A 29 -3.62 1.40 -2.33
N LEU A 30 -2.32 1.42 -2.62
CA LEU A 30 -1.36 2.33 -1.98
C LEU A 30 -0.99 3.48 -2.92
N ALA A 31 -1.43 4.68 -2.60
CA ALA A 31 -1.10 5.88 -3.35
C ALA A 31 0.25 6.47 -2.90
N LYS A 32 0.89 7.23 -3.81
CA LYS A 32 2.13 7.99 -3.57
C LYS A 32 3.32 7.14 -3.14
N LEU A 33 3.48 5.96 -3.73
CA LEU A 33 4.58 5.07 -3.41
C LEU A 33 5.91 5.63 -3.92
N ASP A 34 5.89 6.36 -5.04
CA ASP A 34 7.00 7.06 -5.68
C ASP A 34 7.69 8.10 -4.80
N GLY A 35 6.93 8.78 -3.93
CA GLY A 35 7.44 9.81 -3.04
C GLY A 35 8.05 9.29 -1.73
N THR A 36 8.11 7.97 -1.50
CA THR A 36 8.37 7.41 -0.17
C THR A 36 9.64 6.56 -0.09
N ALA A 37 10.56 6.96 0.80
CA ALA A 37 11.67 6.11 1.27
C ALA A 37 11.20 4.98 2.22
N ARG A 38 9.95 4.54 2.11
CA ARG A 38 9.25 3.72 3.12
C ARG A 38 8.48 2.55 2.50
N GLY A 39 9.13 1.80 1.61
CA GLY A 39 8.59 0.53 1.12
C GLY A 39 8.17 -0.45 2.25
N GLY A 40 8.71 -0.29 3.45
CA GLY A 40 8.29 -1.04 4.63
C GLY A 40 6.80 -0.94 5.00
N ILE A 41 6.04 0.06 4.52
CA ILE A 41 4.60 0.15 4.81
C ILE A 41 3.80 -0.99 4.17
N VAL A 42 4.19 -1.43 2.96
CA VAL A 42 3.56 -2.57 2.26
C VAL A 42 3.69 -3.83 3.12
N ILE A 43 4.89 -4.07 3.64
CA ILE A 43 5.21 -5.21 4.51
C ILE A 43 4.38 -5.12 5.80
N ALA A 44 4.35 -3.95 6.45
CA ALA A 44 3.61 -3.77 7.71
C ALA A 44 2.10 -3.95 7.54
N ILE A 45 1.53 -3.47 6.43
CA ILE A 45 0.11 -3.68 6.10
C ILE A 45 -0.20 -5.16 5.93
N LYS A 46 0.63 -5.89 5.17
CA LYS A 46 0.44 -7.33 4.95
C LYS A 46 0.56 -8.11 6.27
N ASP A 47 1.57 -7.81 7.08
CA ASP A 47 1.81 -8.49 8.36
C ASP A 47 0.69 -8.24 9.39
N MET A 48 0.23 -6.98 9.51
CA MET A 48 -0.72 -6.60 10.56
C MET A 48 -2.18 -6.88 10.22
N LEU A 49 -2.55 -6.88 8.93
CA LEU A 49 -3.95 -6.93 8.51
C LEU A 49 -4.30 -8.16 7.68
N ASP A 50 -3.29 -8.87 7.16
CA ASP A 50 -3.44 -9.99 6.22
C ASP A 50 -4.24 -9.66 4.94
N ILE A 51 -4.30 -8.37 4.57
CA ILE A 51 -5.00 -7.90 3.38
C ILE A 51 -4.00 -7.72 2.24
N PRO A 52 -4.28 -8.24 1.02
CA PRO A 52 -3.37 -8.07 -0.12
C PRO A 52 -3.39 -6.63 -0.63
N VAL A 53 -2.20 -6.07 -0.88
CA VAL A 53 -2.05 -4.89 -1.74
C VAL A 53 -2.26 -5.35 -3.19
N LYS A 54 -3.16 -4.66 -3.91
CA LYS A 54 -3.53 -5.00 -5.30
C LYS A 54 -2.99 -3.99 -6.31
N PHE A 55 -2.88 -2.74 -5.91
CA PHE A 55 -2.46 -1.64 -6.78
C PHE A 55 -1.58 -0.65 -6.02
N VAL A 56 -0.71 0.01 -6.77
CA VAL A 56 0.14 1.10 -6.29
C VAL A 56 0.04 2.29 -7.23
N GLY A 57 0.07 3.50 -6.66
CA GLY A 57 0.24 4.74 -7.41
C GLY A 57 1.69 5.18 -7.34
N LEU A 58 2.34 5.28 -8.50
CA LEU A 58 3.74 5.63 -8.71
C LEU A 58 3.91 7.07 -9.22
N GLY A 59 2.88 7.90 -9.10
CA GLY A 59 2.87 9.26 -9.58
C GLY A 59 1.48 9.90 -9.47
N GLU A 60 1.31 11.03 -10.15
CA GLU A 60 0.13 11.89 -10.05
C GLU A 60 -0.86 11.67 -11.21
N LYS A 61 -0.46 10.95 -12.26
CA LYS A 61 -1.30 10.73 -13.44
C LYS A 61 -2.04 9.39 -13.37
N PRO A 62 -3.18 9.25 -14.08
CA PRO A 62 -3.88 7.97 -14.16
C PRO A 62 -3.02 6.82 -14.71
N GLU A 63 -2.06 7.14 -15.58
CA GLU A 63 -1.14 6.15 -16.16
C GLU A 63 -0.10 5.64 -15.16
N ASP A 64 0.07 6.33 -14.02
CA ASP A 64 1.04 5.97 -12.99
C ASP A 64 0.49 4.92 -12.00
N ILE A 65 -0.68 4.35 -12.29
CA ILE A 65 -1.28 3.26 -11.53
C ILE A 65 -0.78 1.93 -12.07
N ALA A 66 -0.19 1.11 -11.20
CA ALA A 66 0.29 -0.23 -11.52
C ALA A 66 -0.36 -1.29 -10.62
N GLU A 67 -0.46 -2.53 -11.13
CA GLU A 67 -0.71 -3.69 -10.28
C GLU A 67 0.47 -3.87 -9.31
N PHE A 68 0.18 -4.34 -8.10
CA PHE A 68 1.23 -4.60 -7.13
C PHE A 68 1.89 -5.96 -7.38
N ASP A 69 3.17 -5.94 -7.75
CA ASP A 69 4.02 -7.12 -7.83
C ASP A 69 4.99 -7.15 -6.63
N PRO A 70 4.90 -8.15 -5.72
CA PRO A 70 5.79 -8.26 -4.57
C PRO A 70 7.27 -8.46 -4.95
N ASP A 71 7.55 -9.17 -6.05
CA ASP A 71 8.91 -9.47 -6.47
C ASP A 71 9.57 -8.21 -7.03
N GLU A 72 8.91 -7.49 -7.94
CA GLU A 72 9.39 -6.21 -8.46
C GLU A 72 9.56 -5.18 -7.33
N PHE A 73 8.65 -5.19 -6.35
CA PHE A 73 8.73 -4.30 -5.20
C PHE A 73 9.95 -4.57 -4.31
N VAL A 74 10.25 -5.85 -4.05
CA VAL A 74 11.43 -6.25 -3.28
C VAL A 74 12.70 -5.90 -4.03
N GLU A 75 12.76 -6.16 -5.34
CA GLU A 75 13.90 -5.77 -6.18
C GLU A 75 14.15 -4.26 -6.11
N ALA A 76 13.10 -3.44 -6.26
CA ALA A 76 13.20 -1.99 -6.17
C ALA A 76 13.64 -1.47 -4.78
N LEU A 77 13.39 -2.24 -3.71
CA LEU A 77 13.77 -1.86 -2.34
C LEU A 77 15.26 -2.07 -2.04
N PHE A 78 15.91 -3.01 -2.73
CA PHE A 78 17.30 -3.41 -2.47
C PHE A 78 18.29 -3.05 -3.60
N ALA A 79 17.81 -2.46 -4.69
CA ALA A 79 18.62 -1.98 -5.83
C ALA A 79 19.37 -0.67 -5.55
#